data_AF-A0A8D8FQL0-F1
#
_entry.id   AF-A0A8D8FQL0-F1
#
_cell.length_a   1.000
_cell.length_b   1.000
_cell.length_c   1.000
_cell.angle_alpha   90.00
_cell.angle_beta   90.00
_cell.angle_gamma   90.00
#
_symmetry.space_group_name_H-M   'P 1'
#
loop_
_entity.id
_entity.type
_entity.pdbx_description
1 polymer ?
#
loop_
_entity_poly.entity_id
_entity_poly.type
_entity_poly.pdbx_seq_one_letter_code
_entity_poly.pdbx_strand_id
1 'polypeptide(L)'
;LNLFISSRGMRFENVSSLIEALAPEAGSMGFHWRDNNGPICNQKAVFRVNCMDCLDRTNVVQTAIGKAVLESQLVKLGLAPPYSQLPEQLKVPFMIVWANNGDVISRQYAGTNALKVWMDESVLQ
;
A
#
# COMPACT_ATOMS: atom_id res chain seq x y z
N LEU A 1 -15.88 -4.86 -4.49
CA LEU A 1 -15.28 -5.38 -5.74
C LEU A 1 -14.41 -6.59 -5.40
N ASN A 2 -14.59 -7.71 -6.11
CA ASN A 2 -13.64 -8.83 -6.08
C ASN A 2 -12.66 -8.62 -7.24
N LEU A 3 -11.57 -7.90 -6.99
CA LEU A 3 -10.46 -7.81 -7.94
C LEU A 3 -9.63 -9.10 -7.84
N PHE A 4 -9.79 -9.99 -8.82
CA PHE A 4 -8.91 -11.14 -8.99
C PHE A 4 -7.62 -10.68 -9.66
N ILE A 5 -6.55 -10.60 -8.88
CA ILE A 5 -5.20 -10.27 -9.39
C ILE A 5 -4.45 -11.59 -9.56
N SER A 6 -4.40 -12.09 -10.80
CA SER A 6 -3.65 -13.29 -11.16
C SER A 6 -2.16 -12.94 -11.31
N SER A 7 -1.34 -13.48 -10.42
CA SER A 7 0.11 -13.25 -10.36
C SER A 7 0.95 -14.08 -11.33
N ARG A 8 0.37 -14.61 -12.42
CA ARG A 8 1.15 -15.31 -13.46
C ARG A 8 1.89 -14.28 -14.32
N GLY A 9 3.18 -14.10 -14.05
CA GLY A 9 4.11 -13.38 -14.92
C GLY A 9 4.31 -11.89 -14.61
N MET A 10 4.06 -11.42 -13.37
CA MET A 10 4.29 -10.01 -13.03
C MET A 10 5.76 -9.60 -13.20
N ARG A 11 6.04 -8.88 -14.30
CA ARG A 11 7.13 -7.90 -14.36
C ARG A 11 6.67 -6.68 -13.55
N PHE A 12 7.58 -6.06 -12.79
CA PHE A 12 7.28 -4.94 -11.88
C PHE A 12 6.59 -3.75 -12.57
N GLU A 13 6.75 -3.62 -13.89
CA GLU A 13 6.02 -2.71 -14.80
C GLU A 13 4.48 -2.80 -14.67
N ASN A 14 3.94 -3.95 -14.23
CA ASN A 14 2.51 -4.14 -14.01
C ASN A 14 2.02 -3.64 -12.64
N VAL A 15 2.92 -3.39 -11.68
CA VAL A 15 2.54 -2.92 -10.34
C VAL A 15 2.10 -1.46 -10.40
N SER A 16 2.84 -0.60 -11.10
CA SER A 16 2.45 0.80 -11.33
C SER A 16 1.09 0.90 -12.04
N SER A 17 0.89 0.11 -13.09
CA SER A 17 -0.41 0.05 -13.80
C SER A 17 -1.55 -0.43 -12.89
N LEU A 18 -1.28 -1.40 -12.01
CA LEU A 18 -2.24 -1.87 -11.01
C LEU A 18 -2.57 -0.78 -9.98
N ILE A 19 -1.57 -0.02 -9.52
CA ILE A 19 -1.77 1.08 -8.58
C ILE A 19 -2.63 2.17 -9.20
N GLU A 20 -2.37 2.55 -10.46
CA GLU A 20 -3.19 3.51 -11.19
C GLU A 20 -4.64 3.05 -11.30
N ALA A 21 -4.87 1.77 -11.58
CA ALA A 21 -6.23 1.22 -11.62
C ALA A 21 -6.91 1.17 -10.23
N LEU A 22 -6.14 1.00 -9.15
CA LEU A 22 -6.65 0.92 -7.79
C LEU A 22 -6.81 2.28 -7.10
N ALA A 23 -6.12 3.32 -7.54
CA ALA A 23 -6.12 4.64 -6.90
C ALA A 23 -7.53 5.28 -6.82
N PRO A 24 -8.38 5.25 -7.87
CA PRO A 24 -9.75 5.77 -7.81
C PRO A 24 -10.60 5.00 -6.79
N GLU A 25 -10.44 3.67 -6.76
CA GLU A 25 -11.14 2.81 -5.82
C GLU A 25 -10.70 3.07 -4.39
N ALA A 26 -9.39 3.20 -4.15
CA ALA A 26 -8.85 3.53 -2.82
C ALA A 26 -9.39 4.86 -2.30
N GLY A 27 -9.53 5.87 -3.18
CA GLY A 27 -10.19 7.13 -2.87
C GLY A 27 -11.66 6.98 -2.46
N SER A 28 -12.40 6.12 -3.17
CA SER A 28 -13.82 5.82 -2.88
C SER A 28 -14.01 5.07 -1.56
N MET A 29 -13.14 4.10 -1.27
CA MET A 29 -13.15 3.34 -0.01
C MET A 29 -12.85 4.25 1.20
N GLY A 30 -11.99 5.25 0.99
CA GLY A 30 -11.59 6.21 2.01
C GLY A 30 -10.83 5.57 3.16
N PHE A 31 -10.61 6.35 4.22
CA PHE A 31 -9.94 5.92 5.43
C PHE A 31 -10.70 6.40 6.66
N HIS A 32 -10.44 5.78 7.80
CA HIS A 32 -10.99 6.25 9.07
C HIS A 32 -10.16 7.43 9.59
N TRP A 33 -10.83 8.52 9.92
CA TRP A 33 -10.24 9.70 10.56
C TRP A 33 -11.10 10.10 11.74
N ARG A 34 -10.47 10.25 12.89
CA ARG A 34 -11.09 10.68 14.14
C ARG A 34 -10.30 11.80 14.78
N ASP A 35 -11.02 12.77 15.33
CA ASP A 35 -10.51 13.82 16.22
C ASP A 35 -11.07 13.60 17.64
N ASN A 36 -10.63 14.41 18.61
CA ASN A 36 -11.11 14.43 19.98
C ASN A 36 -12.64 14.60 20.07
N ASN A 37 -13.24 15.27 19.09
CA ASN A 37 -14.69 15.50 19.03
C ASN A 37 -15.48 14.34 18.40
N GLY A 38 -14.82 13.31 17.86
CA GLY A 38 -15.48 12.17 17.21
C GLY A 38 -14.94 11.84 15.81
N PRO A 39 -15.55 10.85 15.12
CA PRO A 39 -15.12 10.44 13.79
C PRO A 39 -15.45 11.51 12.74
N ILE A 40 -14.43 11.98 12.02
CA ILE A 40 -14.56 12.91 10.88
C ILE A 40 -15.01 12.13 9.63
N CYS A 41 -14.41 10.96 9.39
CA CYS A 41 -14.85 10.06 8.33
C CYS A 41 -14.56 8.59 8.68
N ASN A 42 -15.32 7.68 8.09
CA ASN A 42 -15.16 6.25 8.27
C ASN A 42 -14.71 5.60 6.96
N GLN A 43 -13.86 4.58 7.08
CA GLN A 43 -13.53 3.69 5.97
C GLN A 43 -14.79 2.91 5.55
N LYS A 44 -15.10 2.92 4.27
CA LYS A 44 -16.32 2.33 3.73
C LYS A 44 -16.11 0.91 3.19
N ALA A 45 -14.88 0.57 2.82
CA ALA A 45 -14.55 -0.72 2.22
C ALA A 45 -13.08 -1.10 2.45
N VAL A 46 -12.77 -2.37 2.18
CA VAL A 46 -11.45 -2.97 2.39
C VAL A 46 -10.95 -3.68 1.13
N PHE A 47 -9.65 -3.60 0.89
CA PHE A 47 -8.98 -4.40 -0.13
C PHE A 47 -8.63 -5.78 0.44
N ARG A 48 -9.06 -6.85 -0.22
CA ARG A 48 -8.59 -8.20 0.05
C ARG A 48 -7.64 -8.60 -1.07
N VAL A 49 -6.37 -8.75 -0.73
CA VAL A 49 -5.33 -9.17 -1.67
C VAL A 49 -5.01 -10.63 -1.38
N ASN A 50 -5.29 -11.50 -2.35
CA ASN A 50 -4.89 -12.90 -2.31
C ASN A 50 -3.77 -13.10 -3.33
N CYS A 51 -2.73 -13.85 -2.96
CA CYS A 51 -1.75 -14.36 -3.91
C CYS A 51 -1.75 -15.88 -3.82
N MET A 52 -1.86 -16.57 -4.95
CA MET A 52 -1.79 -18.04 -5.02
C MET A 52 -0.34 -18.54 -4.83
N ASP A 53 0.64 -17.67 -5.08
CA ASP A 53 2.00 -18.11 -5.42
C ASP A 53 3.11 -17.57 -4.47
N CYS A 54 2.97 -16.39 -3.81
CA CYS A 54 3.87 -15.97 -2.72
C CYS A 54 3.33 -14.81 -1.87
N LEU A 55 3.66 -14.79 -0.57
CA LEU A 55 3.28 -13.73 0.39
C LEU A 55 3.85 -12.37 0.02
N ASP A 56 5.03 -12.37 -0.59
CA ASP A 56 5.72 -11.14 -0.88
C ASP A 56 5.03 -10.26 -1.95
N ARG A 57 4.40 -10.90 -2.95
CA ARG A 57 3.58 -10.19 -3.95
C ARG A 57 2.39 -9.51 -3.29
N THR A 58 1.80 -10.13 -2.27
CA THR A 58 0.74 -9.51 -1.47
C THR A 58 1.27 -8.28 -0.74
N ASN A 59 2.48 -8.35 -0.15
CA ASN A 59 3.07 -7.24 0.59
C ASN A 59 3.36 -6.02 -0.33
N VAL A 60 3.83 -6.23 -1.56
CA VAL A 60 4.04 -5.12 -2.51
C VAL A 60 2.74 -4.41 -2.85
N VAL A 61 1.69 -5.15 -3.19
CA VAL A 61 0.38 -4.56 -3.53
C VAL A 61 -0.19 -3.81 -2.33
N GLN A 62 -0.09 -4.39 -1.12
CA GLN A 62 -0.52 -3.72 0.11
C GLN A 62 0.28 -2.45 0.40
N THR A 63 1.60 -2.48 0.19
CA THR A 63 2.49 -1.32 0.35
C THR A 63 2.03 -0.18 -0.54
N ALA A 64 1.74 -0.48 -1.80
CA ALA A 64 1.32 0.53 -2.74
C ALA A 64 -0.07 1.12 -2.46
N ILE A 65 -1.03 0.28 -2.05
CA ILE A 65 -2.34 0.75 -1.56
C ILE A 65 -2.14 1.66 -0.34
N GLY A 66 -1.25 1.26 0.58
CA GLY A 66 -0.88 2.06 1.75
C GLY A 66 -0.30 3.43 1.38
N LYS A 67 0.55 3.49 0.34
CA LYS A 67 1.13 4.75 -0.16
C LYS A 67 0.04 5.68 -0.66
N ALA A 68 -0.85 5.20 -1.52
CA ALA A 68 -1.95 6.01 -2.07
C ALA A 68 -2.89 6.55 -0.97
N VAL A 69 -3.20 5.74 0.04
CA VAL A 69 -4.01 6.18 1.18
C VAL A 69 -3.26 7.22 2.04
N LEU A 70 -1.96 7.03 2.27
CA LEU A 70 -1.13 7.97 3.02
C LEU A 70 -1.00 9.32 2.30
N GLU A 71 -0.80 9.33 0.99
CA GLU A 71 -0.78 10.55 0.19
C GLU A 71 -2.11 11.31 0.30
N SER A 72 -3.25 10.59 0.23
CA SER A 72 -4.57 11.18 0.46
C SER A 72 -4.73 11.78 1.87
N GLN A 73 -4.19 11.11 2.89
CA GLN A 73 -4.18 11.60 4.27
C GLN A 73 -3.37 12.89 4.41
N LEU A 74 -2.17 12.94 3.83
CA LEU A 74 -1.30 14.12 3.88
C LEU A 74 -1.94 15.33 3.19
N VAL A 75 -2.60 15.13 2.05
CA VAL A 75 -3.35 16.19 1.37
C VAL A 75 -4.49 16.71 2.24
N LYS A 76 -5.25 15.81 2.87
CA LYS A 76 -6.35 16.21 3.78
C LYS A 76 -5.87 16.92 5.04
N LEU A 77 -4.66 16.63 5.51
CA LEU A 77 -4.03 17.33 6.63
C LEU A 77 -3.37 18.67 6.22
N GLY A 78 -3.34 18.99 4.93
CA GLY A 78 -2.64 20.18 4.43
C GLY A 78 -1.11 20.07 4.48
N LEU A 79 -0.58 18.85 4.61
CA LEU A 79 0.86 18.57 4.68
C LEU A 79 1.49 18.32 3.31
N ALA A 80 0.67 18.13 2.27
CA ALA A 80 1.10 17.91 0.90
C ALA A 80 0.11 18.52 -0.11
N PRO A 81 0.57 19.01 -1.28
CA PRO A 81 -0.33 19.50 -2.32
C PRO A 81 -1.11 18.35 -2.99
N PRO A 82 -2.29 18.61 -3.58
CA PRO A 82 -3.02 17.60 -4.33
C PRO A 82 -2.16 16.99 -5.46
N TYR A 83 -2.32 15.69 -5.70
CA TYR A 83 -1.58 14.94 -6.73
C TYR A 83 -0.05 14.94 -6.55
N SER A 84 0.45 15.28 -5.36
CA SER A 84 1.88 15.14 -5.06
C SER A 84 2.22 13.74 -4.60
N GLN A 85 3.41 13.28 -4.97
CA GLN A 85 4.00 12.07 -4.41
C GLN A 85 4.31 12.23 -2.92
N LEU A 86 4.51 11.10 -2.25
CA LEU A 86 4.97 11.04 -0.88
C LEU A 86 6.20 11.95 -0.65
N PRO A 87 6.19 12.86 0.35
CA PRO A 87 7.33 13.71 0.68
C PRO A 87 8.61 12.89 0.90
N GLU A 88 9.74 13.41 0.43
CA GLU A 88 11.04 12.70 0.47
C GLU A 88 11.40 12.20 1.88
N GLN A 89 11.08 13.01 2.90
CA GLN A 89 11.33 12.70 4.31
C GLN A 89 10.54 11.48 4.82
N LEU A 90 9.41 11.16 4.18
CA LEU A 90 8.54 10.04 4.55
C LEU A 90 8.80 8.77 3.74
N LYS A 91 9.49 8.86 2.59
CA LYS A 91 9.78 7.70 1.73
C LYS A 91 10.56 6.61 2.46
N VAL A 92 11.68 6.95 3.09
CA VAL A 92 12.51 5.98 3.81
C VAL A 92 11.80 5.38 5.03
N PRO A 93 11.20 6.17 5.94
CA PRO A 93 10.42 5.61 7.04
C PRO A 93 9.28 4.70 6.57
N PHE A 94 8.58 5.08 5.51
CA PHE A 94 7.50 4.29 4.93
C PHE A 94 8.00 2.93 4.43
N MET A 95 9.11 2.90 3.67
CA MET A 95 9.73 1.65 3.22
C MET A 95 10.13 0.74 4.39
N ILE A 96 10.72 1.29 5.45
CA ILE A 96 11.15 0.51 6.62
C ILE A 96 9.94 -0.16 7.30
N VAL A 97 8.84 0.57 7.47
CA VAL A 97 7.61 0.01 8.06
C VAL A 97 7.07 -1.16 7.23
N TRP A 98 7.01 -1.00 5.91
CA TRP A 98 6.49 -2.03 5.01
C TRP A 98 7.42 -3.22 4.82
N ALA A 99 8.72 -3.01 4.94
CA ALA A 99 9.69 -4.09 4.99
C ALA A 99 9.55 -4.91 6.28
N ASN A 100 9.44 -4.25 7.44
CA ASN A 100 9.22 -4.92 8.71
C ASN A 100 7.89 -5.70 8.71
N ASN A 101 6.84 -5.13 8.09
CA ASN A 101 5.57 -5.83 7.90
C ASN A 101 5.74 -7.12 7.09
N GLY A 102 6.43 -7.04 5.94
CA GLY A 102 6.74 -8.21 5.11
C GLY A 102 7.52 -9.28 5.88
N ASP A 103 8.53 -8.86 6.67
CA ASP A 103 9.33 -9.73 7.51
C ASP A 103 8.50 -10.46 8.60
N VAL A 104 7.60 -9.75 9.26
CA VAL A 104 6.72 -10.34 10.28
C VAL A 104 5.78 -11.37 9.64
N ILE A 105 5.17 -11.03 8.50
CA ILE A 105 4.28 -11.93 7.77
C ILE A 105 5.04 -13.17 7.29
N SER A 106 6.22 -12.99 6.69
CA SER A 106 7.05 -14.11 6.22
C SER A 106 7.45 -15.03 7.37
N ARG A 107 7.85 -14.49 8.52
CA ARG A 107 8.18 -15.31 9.70
C ARG A 107 6.98 -16.11 10.19
N GLN A 108 5.78 -15.52 10.17
CA GLN A 108 4.57 -16.20 10.63
C GLN A 108 4.17 -17.38 9.73
N TYR A 109 4.41 -17.29 8.42
CA TYR A 109 3.99 -18.32 7.47
C TYR A 109 5.09 -19.34 7.10
N ALA A 110 6.34 -18.91 7.02
CA ALA A 110 7.46 -19.72 6.55
C ALA A 110 8.59 -19.90 7.58
N GLY A 111 8.53 -19.19 8.72
CA GLY A 111 9.59 -19.24 9.74
C GLY A 111 10.87 -18.46 9.39
N THR A 112 10.91 -17.81 8.23
CA THR A 112 12.06 -17.03 7.73
C THR A 112 11.70 -15.58 7.47
N ASN A 113 12.68 -14.69 7.44
CA ASN A 113 12.48 -13.31 6.98
C ASN A 113 12.06 -13.26 5.51
N ALA A 114 11.46 -12.15 5.10
CA ALA A 114 11.06 -11.96 3.71
C ALA A 114 12.31 -11.82 2.82
N LEU A 115 12.21 -12.22 1.55
CA LEU A 115 13.27 -11.95 0.59
C LEU A 115 13.35 -10.44 0.36
N LYS A 116 14.54 -9.83 0.45
CA LYS A 116 14.70 -8.36 0.27
C LYS A 116 14.42 -7.85 -1.16
N VAL A 117 13.95 -8.71 -2.07
CA VAL A 117 13.71 -8.43 -3.49
C VAL A 117 12.57 -7.40 -3.70
N TRP A 118 11.79 -7.07 -2.67
CA TRP A 118 10.59 -6.21 -2.77
C TRP A 118 10.82 -4.74 -2.38
N MET A 119 12.02 -4.37 -1.93
CA MET A 119 12.41 -2.97 -1.74
C MET A 119 12.87 -2.37 -3.08
N ASP A 120 11.95 -2.27 -4.04
CA ASP A 120 12.20 -1.60 -5.31
C ASP A 120 11.75 -0.13 -5.22
N GLU A 121 12.64 0.82 -5.52
CA GLU A 121 12.36 2.25 -5.52
C GLU A 121 11.23 2.66 -6.49
N SER A 122 10.87 1.80 -7.46
CA SER A 122 9.73 2.01 -8.36
C SER A 122 8.38 2.13 -7.64
N VAL A 123 8.25 1.60 -6.42
CA VAL A 123 7.05 1.80 -5.59
C VAL A 123 6.99 3.22 -5.01
N LEU A 124 8.15 3.86 -4.84
CA LEU A 124 8.25 5.23 -4.32
C LEU A 124 8.17 6.30 -5.40
N GLN A 125 8.62 5.98 -6.62
CA GLN A 125 8.40 6.81 -7.82
C GLN A 125 6.93 6.86 -8.21
#